data_AF-A0AAX0LSM2-F1
#
_entry.id   AF-A0AAX0LSM2-F1
#
_cell.length_a   1.000
_cell.length_b   1.000
_cell.length_c   1.000
_cell.angle_alpha   90.00
_cell.angle_beta   90.00
_cell.angle_gamma   90.00
#
_symmetry.space_group_name_H-M   'P 1'
#
loop_
_entity.id
_entity.type
_entity.pdbx_description
1 polymer ?
#
loop_
_entity_poly.entity_id
_entity_poly.type
_entity_poly.pdbx_seq_one_letter_code
_entity_poly.pdbx_strand_id
1 'polypeptide(L)'
;MERERQQQQLYALVAAMNDALDQKRWRRLPGLHQQVMRDFHTYAAWETDDAALGEVKRKMLTAFEALIERRTQRADELKVRMDKHQHNQEGMLAYSMVNLISEKA
;
A
#
# COMPACT_ATOMS: atom_id res chain seq x y z
N MET A 1 21.49 1.38 -23.40
CA MET A 1 20.24 0.95 -24.07
C MET A 1 19.51 -0.17 -23.31
N GLU A 2 19.96 -1.43 -23.34
CA GLU A 2 19.21 -2.56 -22.69
C GLU A 2 19.08 -2.39 -21.16
N ARG A 3 20.20 -2.07 -20.49
CA ARG A 3 20.28 -1.82 -19.03
C ARG A 3 19.30 -0.73 -18.57
N GLU A 4 19.36 0.43 -19.21
CA GLU A 4 18.54 1.59 -18.86
C GLU A 4 17.04 1.30 -19.06
N ARG A 5 16.71 0.53 -20.11
CA ARG A 5 15.33 0.13 -20.38
C ARG A 5 14.79 -0.80 -19.28
N GLN A 6 15.58 -1.76 -18.82
CA GLN A 6 15.21 -2.64 -17.72
C GLN A 6 15.05 -1.89 -16.39
N GLN A 7 15.94 -0.93 -16.11
CA GLN A 7 15.82 -0.06 -14.94
C GLN A 7 14.56 0.82 -15.00
N GLN A 8 14.26 1.40 -16.16
CA GLN A 8 13.04 2.19 -16.36
C GLN A 8 11.78 1.35 -16.17
N GLN A 9 11.76 0.09 -16.63
CA GLN A 9 10.65 -0.83 -16.41
C GLN A 9 10.45 -1.12 -14.92
N LEU A 10 11.53 -1.37 -14.17
CA LEU A 10 11.46 -1.57 -12.72
C LEU A 10 10.88 -0.34 -12.00
N TYR A 11 11.34 0.86 -12.36
CA TYR A 11 10.81 2.10 -11.77
C TYR A 11 9.36 2.37 -12.17
N ALA A 12 8.97 2.04 -13.40
CA ALA A 12 7.59 2.16 -13.86
C ALA A 12 6.64 1.23 -13.08
N LEU A 13 7.09 0.02 -12.74
CA LEU A 13 6.30 -0.91 -11.92
C LEU A 13 6.12 -0.40 -10.48
N VAL A 14 7.15 0.19 -9.89
CA VAL A 14 7.05 0.85 -8.57
C VAL A 14 6.11 2.05 -8.63
N ALA A 15 6.17 2.86 -9.69
CA ALA A 15 5.22 3.96 -9.91
C ALA A 15 3.78 3.44 -10.03
N ALA A 16 3.56 2.35 -10.77
CA ALA A 16 2.25 1.71 -10.88
C ALA A 16 1.74 1.17 -9.53
N MET A 17 2.62 0.72 -8.64
CA MET A 17 2.26 0.35 -7.27
C MET A 17 1.81 1.56 -6.44
N ASN A 18 2.48 2.71 -6.59
CA ASN A 18 2.07 3.97 -5.95
C ASN A 18 0.69 4.42 -6.48
N ASP A 19 0.50 4.45 -7.80
CA ASP A 19 -0.78 4.83 -8.41
C ASP A 19 -1.92 3.90 -7.97
N ALA A 20 -1.64 2.60 -7.82
CA ALA A 20 -2.63 1.63 -7.34
C ALA A 20 -3.02 1.89 -5.87
N LEU A 21 -2.10 2.39 -5.03
CA LEU A 21 -2.41 2.80 -3.67
C LEU A 21 -3.29 4.06 -3.64
N ASP A 22 -2.93 5.07 -4.45
CA ASP A 22 -3.66 6.34 -4.55
C ASP A 22 -5.09 6.11 -5.05
N GLN A 23 -5.25 5.27 -6.07
CA GLN A 23 -6.55 4.87 -6.63
C GLN A 23 -7.32 3.88 -5.76
N LYS A 24 -6.80 3.50 -4.58
CA LYS A 24 -7.42 2.52 -3.66
C LYS A 24 -7.61 1.12 -4.30
N ARG A 25 -6.84 0.78 -5.33
CA ARG A 25 -6.91 -0.48 -6.09
C ARG A 25 -6.06 -1.58 -5.48
N TRP A 26 -6.32 -1.89 -4.22
CA TRP A 26 -5.41 -2.70 -3.40
C TRP A 26 -5.26 -4.15 -3.86
N ARG A 27 -6.29 -4.68 -4.52
CA ARG A 27 -6.28 -6.03 -5.08
C ARG A 27 -5.20 -6.23 -6.16
N ARG A 28 -4.74 -5.16 -6.81
CA ARG A 28 -3.67 -5.22 -7.83
C ARG A 28 -2.26 -5.23 -7.24
N LEU A 29 -2.09 -4.83 -5.98
CA LEU A 29 -0.76 -4.66 -5.39
C LEU A 29 0.05 -5.95 -5.26
N PRO A 30 -0.54 -7.10 -4.86
CA PRO A 30 0.23 -8.34 -4.78
C PRO A 30 0.79 -8.79 -6.14
N GLY A 31 0.01 -8.64 -7.21
CA GLY A 31 0.43 -8.98 -8.57
C GLY A 31 1.55 -8.07 -9.07
N LEU A 32 1.41 -6.75 -8.85
CA LEU A 32 2.47 -5.78 -9.19
C LEU A 32 3.75 -6.04 -8.41
N HIS A 33 3.65 -6.36 -7.11
CA HIS A 33 4.81 -6.71 -6.30
C HIS A 33 5.53 -7.96 -6.83
N GLN A 34 4.79 -9.02 -7.17
CA GLN A 34 5.39 -10.23 -7.76
C GLN A 34 6.09 -9.94 -9.09
N GLN A 35 5.51 -9.07 -9.92
CA GLN A 35 6.12 -8.66 -11.17
C GLN A 35 7.42 -7.88 -10.94
N VAL A 36 7.43 -6.91 -10.01
CA VAL A 36 8.66 -6.19 -9.61
C VAL A 36 9.75 -7.16 -9.17
N MET A 37 9.43 -8.12 -8.31
CA MET A 37 10.44 -9.08 -7.81
C MET A 37 10.99 -9.96 -8.93
N ARG A 38 10.14 -10.43 -9.85
CA ARG A 38 10.57 -11.24 -11.00
C ARG A 38 11.51 -10.45 -11.92
N ASP A 39 11.13 -9.23 -12.27
CA ASP A 39 11.90 -8.39 -13.19
C ASP A 39 13.22 -7.97 -12.52
N PHE A 40 13.21 -7.72 -11.21
CA PHE A 40 14.41 -7.39 -10.45
C PHE A 40 15.37 -8.57 -10.38
N HIS A 41 14.89 -9.78 -10.14
CA HIS A 41 15.74 -10.98 -10.15
C HIS A 41 16.34 -11.24 -11.54
N THR A 42 15.57 -10.98 -12.59
CA THR A 42 16.05 -11.10 -13.98
C THR A 42 17.16 -10.08 -14.25
N TYR A 43 16.95 -8.82 -13.85
CA TYR A 43 17.96 -7.77 -13.93
C TYR A 43 19.22 -8.11 -13.12
N ALA A 44 19.06 -8.58 -11.89
CA ALA A 44 20.17 -8.90 -10.99
C ALA A 44 21.00 -10.10 -11.48
N ALA A 45 20.40 -11.04 -12.21
CA ALA A 45 21.12 -12.16 -12.84
C ALA A 45 21.86 -11.75 -14.12
N TRP A 46 21.38 -10.70 -14.80
CA TRP A 46 21.99 -10.17 -16.02
C TRP A 46 23.09 -9.13 -15.72
N GLU A 47 22.93 -8.35 -14.65
CA GLU A 47 23.84 -7.28 -14.29
C GLU A 47 25.12 -7.82 -13.65
N THR A 48 26.26 -7.55 -14.29
CA THR A 48 27.60 -7.92 -13.80
C THR A 48 28.28 -6.80 -13.02
N ASP A 49 27.77 -5.56 -13.10
CA ASP A 49 28.29 -4.41 -12.38
C ASP A 49 27.62 -4.28 -10.99
N ASP A 50 28.38 -4.62 -9.95
CA ASP A 50 27.93 -4.54 -8.56
C ASP A 50 27.56 -3.12 -8.11
N ALA A 51 28.21 -2.09 -8.66
CA ALA A 51 27.90 -0.70 -8.30
C ALA A 51 26.54 -0.30 -8.88
N ALA A 52 26.28 -0.62 -10.14
CA ALA A 52 24.99 -0.39 -10.78
C ALA A 52 23.87 -1.19 -10.10
N LEU A 53 24.11 -2.46 -9.77
CA LEU A 53 23.17 -3.29 -9.02
C LEU A 53 22.88 -2.72 -7.62
N GLY A 54 23.93 -2.23 -6.93
CA GLY A 54 23.81 -1.59 -5.62
C GLY A 54 22.99 -0.30 -5.65
N GLU A 55 23.11 0.51 -6.72
CA GLU A 55 22.28 1.70 -6.90
C GLU A 55 20.80 1.35 -7.09
N VAL A 56 20.49 0.39 -7.97
CA VAL A 56 19.11 -0.06 -8.21
C VAL A 56 18.50 -0.63 -6.92
N LYS A 57 19.24 -1.46 -6.17
CA LYS A 57 18.80 -1.99 -4.87
C LYS A 57 18.44 -0.88 -3.89
N ARG A 58 19.29 0.14 -3.74
CA ARG A 58 19.03 1.29 -2.85
C ARG A 58 17.78 2.05 -3.27
N LYS A 59 17.62 2.34 -4.56
CA LYS A 59 16.44 3.02 -5.09
C LYS A 59 15.15 2.22 -4.86
N MET A 60 15.19 0.90 -5.08
CA MET A 60 14.05 0.03 -4.80
C MET A 60 13.71 0.00 -3.31
N LEU A 61 14.72 -0.11 -2.43
CA LEU A 61 14.54 -0.12 -0.99
C LEU A 61 13.82 1.14 -0.51
N THR A 62 14.34 2.33 -0.87
CA THR A 62 13.72 3.61 -0.50
C THR A 62 12.28 3.73 -1.01
N ALA A 63 12.01 3.25 -2.23
CA ALA A 63 10.66 3.28 -2.77
C ALA A 63 9.70 2.34 -2.03
N PHE A 64 10.16 1.15 -1.63
CA PHE A 64 9.37 0.22 -0.81
C PHE A 64 9.16 0.72 0.62
N GLU A 65 10.15 1.36 1.23
CA GLU A 65 10.00 2.00 2.55
C GLU A 65 8.88 3.06 2.51
N ALA A 66 8.91 3.95 1.51
CA ALA A 66 7.85 4.95 1.32
C ALA A 66 6.47 4.32 1.08
N LEU A 67 6.41 3.20 0.34
CA LEU A 67 5.16 2.45 0.11
C LEU A 67 4.62 1.83 1.41
N ILE A 68 5.50 1.30 2.26
CA ILE A 68 5.14 0.69 3.55
C ILE A 68 4.62 1.77 4.49
N GLU A 69 5.34 2.89 4.63
CA GLU A 69 4.94 4.01 5.50
C GLU A 69 3.54 4.53 5.16
N ARG A 70 3.27 4.76 3.87
CA ARG A 70 1.93 5.18 3.39
C ARG A 70 0.83 4.17 3.72
N ARG A 71 1.14 2.86 3.65
CA ARG A 71 0.18 1.82 4.02
C ARG A 71 -0.08 1.79 5.53
N THR A 72 0.95 1.96 6.34
CA THR A 72 0.84 2.01 7.81
C THR A 72 -0.01 3.19 8.23
N GLN A 73 0.29 4.40 7.74
CA GLN A 73 -0.48 5.61 8.03
C GLN A 73 -1.96 5.42 7.67
N ARG A 74 -2.25 4.78 6.54
CA ARG A 74 -3.62 4.52 6.12
C ARG A 74 -4.34 3.44 6.93
N ALA A 75 -3.60 2.44 7.44
CA ALA A 75 -4.14 1.46 8.37
C ALA A 75 -4.54 2.14 9.68
N ASP A 76 -3.73 3.08 10.17
CA ASP A 76 -4.04 3.87 11.36
C ASP A 76 -5.28 4.76 11.13
N GLU A 77 -5.38 5.44 9.98
CA GLU A 77 -6.58 6.19 9.62
C GLU A 77 -7.84 5.33 9.48
N LEU A 78 -7.69 4.08 9.02
CA LEU A 78 -8.80 3.14 8.95
C LEU A 78 -9.24 2.72 10.36
N LYS A 79 -8.29 2.44 11.25
CA LYS A 79 -8.57 2.10 12.65
C LYS A 79 -9.33 3.22 13.35
N VAL A 80 -8.89 4.47 13.22
CA VAL A 80 -9.59 5.64 13.78
C VAL A 80 -11.02 5.76 13.24
N ARG A 81 -11.23 5.48 11.94
CA ARG A 81 -12.58 5.49 11.35
C ARG A 81 -13.45 4.34 11.86
N MET A 82 -12.89 3.15 12.07
CA MET A 82 -13.61 2.02 12.64
C MET A 82 -14.03 2.31 14.08
N ASP A 83 -13.13 2.85 14.90
CA ASP A 83 -13.42 3.22 16.29
C ASP A 83 -14.54 4.27 16.37
N LYS A 84 -14.49 5.30 15.51
CA LYS A 84 -15.57 6.30 15.41
C LYS A 84 -16.89 5.69 14.95
N HIS A 85 -16.86 4.75 14.01
CA HIS A 85 -18.07 4.09 13.52
C HIS A 85 -18.71 3.24 14.62
N GLN A 86 -17.91 2.47 15.36
CA GLN A 86 -18.37 1.67 16.49
C GLN A 86 -19.00 2.56 17.57
N HIS A 87 -18.32 3.64 17.95
CA HIS A 87 -18.84 4.59 18.95
C HIS A 87 -20.17 5.22 18.51
N ASN A 88 -20.30 5.59 17.23
CA ASN A 88 -21.55 6.14 16.69
C ASN A 88 -22.68 5.10 16.65
N GLN A 89 -22.38 3.83 16.35
CA GLN A 89 -23.37 2.75 16.39
C GLN A 89 -23.84 2.49 17.82
N GLU A 90 -22.93 2.46 18.79
CA GLU A 90 -23.25 2.32 20.22
C GLU A 90 -24.15 3.47 20.70
N GLY A 91 -23.83 4.72 20.31
CA GLY A 91 -24.68 5.88 20.62
C GLY A 91 -26.09 5.76 20.04
N MET A 92 -26.21 5.37 18.76
CA MET A 92 -27.52 5.16 18.11
C MET A 92 -28.35 4.08 18.81
N LEU A 93 -27.71 2.97 19.20
CA LEU A 93 -28.38 1.89 19.95
C LEU A 93 -28.85 2.38 21.32
N ALA A 94 -28.02 3.16 22.03
CA ALA A 94 -28.41 3.74 23.31
C ALA A 94 -29.62 4.67 23.19
N TYR A 95 -29.64 5.57 22.20
CA TYR A 95 -30.80 6.44 21.95
C TYR A 95 -32.06 5.64 21.58
N SER A 96 -31.92 4.56 20.79
CA SER A 96 -33.06 3.71 20.44
C SER A 96 -33.63 2.95 21.65
N MET A 97 -32.78 2.46 22.56
CA MET A 97 -33.22 1.82 23.80
C MET A 97 -33.88 2.82 24.75
N VAL A 98 -33.33 4.03 24.89
CA VAL A 98 -33.94 5.10 25.72
C VAL A 98 -35.32 5.49 25.18
N ASN A 99 -35.47 5.65 23.86
CA ASN A 99 -36.78 5.92 23.26
C ASN A 99 -37.77 4.76 23.50
N LEU A 100 -37.35 3.50 23.34
CA LEU A 100 -38.19 2.34 23.62
C LEU A 100 -38.63 2.22 25.09
N ILE A 101 -37.79 2.66 26.03
CA ILE A 101 -38.12 2.70 27.46
C ILE A 101 -39.04 3.89 27.76
N SER A 102 -38.80 5.05 27.13
CA SER A 102 -39.58 6.26 27.34
C SER A 102 -40.96 6.24 26.68
N GLU A 103 -41.16 5.45 25.61
CA GLU A 103 -42.48 5.23 24.98
C GLU A 103 -43.34 4.21 25.74
N LYS A 104 -42.76 3.43 26.67
CA LYS A 104 -43.46 2.44 27.50
C LYS A 104 -43.80 2.94 28.92
N ALA A 105 -43.44 4.19 29.26
CA ALA A 105 -43.77 4.86 30.51
C ALA A 105 -44.91 5.86 30.30
#